data_AF-A0A1L6I3C6-F1
#
_entry.id   AF-A0A1L6I3C6-F1
#
_cell.length_a   1.000
_cell.length_b   1.000
_cell.length_c   1.000
_cell.angle_alpha   90.00
_cell.angle_beta   90.00
_cell.angle_gamma   90.00
#
_symmetry.space_group_name_H-M   'P 1'
#
loop_
_entity.id
_entity.type
_entity.pdbx_description
1 polymer ?
#
loop_
_entity_poly.entity_id
_entity_poly.type
_entity_poly.pdbx_seq_one_letter_code
_entity_poly.pdbx_strand_id
1 'polypeptide(L)' 'MAQPQLDAEEVVKAIAAETNTPPETVSKLYSDTLAQYQADGRILDYMPLLAAKRVRETLRQPSSR' A
#
# COMPACT_ATOMS: atom_id res chain seq x y z
N MET A 1 6.98 -20.68 11.90
CA MET A 1 6.68 -19.26 12.18
C MET A 1 5.84 -18.76 11.03
N ALA A 2 4.52 -18.65 11.19
CA ALA A 2 3.69 -18.00 10.17
C ALA A 2 4.12 -16.54 10.12
N GLN A 3 4.61 -16.07 8.97
CA GLN A 3 4.75 -14.63 8.74
C GLN A 3 3.40 -14.00 9.09
N PRO A 4 3.36 -12.89 9.84
CA PRO A 4 2.10 -12.16 9.98
C PRO A 4 1.76 -11.74 8.56
N GLN A 5 0.78 -12.42 7.95
CA GLN A 5 0.11 -11.90 6.78
C GLN A 5 -0.45 -10.58 7.27
N LEU A 6 0.26 -9.49 6.95
CA LEU A 6 -0.16 -8.14 7.28
C LEU A 6 -1.55 -8.01 6.63
N ASP A 7 -2.60 -8.00 7.44
CA ASP A 7 -3.96 -7.95 6.93
C ASP A 7 -4.09 -6.68 6.08
N ALA A 8 -4.26 -6.86 4.77
CA ALA A 8 -4.27 -5.75 3.81
C ALA A 8 -5.31 -4.69 4.21
N GLU A 9 -6.41 -5.11 4.84
CA GLU A 9 -7.42 -4.22 5.39
C GLU A 9 -6.92 -3.36 6.56
N GLU A 10 -6.10 -3.91 7.47
CA GLU A 10 -5.50 -3.13 8.56
C GLU A 10 -4.52 -2.10 8.00
N VAL A 11 -3.73 -2.48 6.99
CA VAL A 11 -2.78 -1.58 6.31
C VAL A 11 -3.53 -0.44 5.63
N VAL A 12 -4.61 -0.75 4.90
CA VAL A 12 -5.44 0.26 4.23
C VAL A 12 -6.09 1.21 5.24
N LYS A 13 -6.62 0.69 6.36
CA LYS A 13 -7.22 1.52 7.42
C LYS A 13 -6.18 2.43 8.09
N ALA A 14 -4.99 1.90 8.39
CA ALA A 14 -3.91 2.68 8.99
C ALA A 14 -3.45 3.81 8.05
N ILE A 15 -3.23 3.50 6.77
CA ILE A 15 -2.82 4.50 5.78
C ILE A 15 -3.92 5.56 5.59
N ALA A 16 -5.19 5.15 5.48
CA ALA A 16 -6.30 6.09 5.34
C ALA A 16 -6.38 7.08 6.50
N ALA A 17 -6.16 6.62 7.74
CA ALA A 17 -6.11 7.46 8.93
C ALA A 17 -4.88 8.39 8.93
N GLU A 18 -3.71 7.88 8.52
CA GLU A 18 -2.46 8.66 8.45
C GLU A 18 -2.50 9.76 7.38
N THR A 19 -3.14 9.50 6.24
CA THR A 19 -3.14 10.41 5.08
C THR A 19 -4.44 11.20 4.92
N ASN A 20 -5.38 11.03 5.86
CA ASN A 20 -6.71 11.66 5.84
C ASN A 20 -7.41 11.46 4.48
N THR A 21 -7.29 10.26 3.92
CA THR A 21 -7.78 9.90 2.58
C THR A 21 -8.83 8.80 2.71
N PRO A 22 -9.89 8.76 1.88
CA PRO A 22 -10.90 7.70 1.96
C PRO A 22 -10.29 6.30 1.82
N PRO A 23 -10.70 5.33 2.66
CA PRO A 23 -10.15 3.97 2.62
C PRO A 23 -10.42 3.25 1.30
N GLU A 24 -11.50 3.60 0.60
CA GLU A 24 -11.80 3.09 -0.75
C GLU A 24 -10.73 3.51 -1.77
N THR A 25 -10.28 4.76 -1.71
CA THR A 25 -9.20 5.29 -2.57
C THR A 25 -7.87 4.63 -2.24
N VAL A 26 -7.57 4.47 -0.95
CA VAL A 26 -6.35 3.81 -0.48
C VAL A 26 -6.34 2.32 -0.86
N SER A 27 -7.47 1.64 -0.75
CA SER A 27 -7.63 0.22 -1.13
C SER A 27 -7.35 -0.01 -2.63
N LYS A 28 -7.91 0.86 -3.48
CA LYS A 28 -7.67 0.82 -4.93
C LYS A 28 -6.20 1.04 -5.26
N LEU A 29 -5.59 2.07 -4.67
CA LEU A 29 -4.19 2.40 -4.90
C LEU A 29 -3.24 1.31 -4.39
N TYR A 30 -3.56 0.70 -3.24
CA TYR A 30 -2.81 -0.41 -2.68
C TYR A 30 -2.87 -1.65 -3.58
N SER A 31 -4.05 -1.97 -4.10
CA SER A 31 -4.27 -3.10 -5.02
C SER A 31 -3.54 -2.90 -6.35
N ASP A 32 -3.61 -1.70 -6.93
CA ASP A 32 -2.91 -1.35 -8.18
C ASP A 32 -1.38 -1.45 -8.01
N THR A 33 -0.87 -0.99 -6.86
CA THR A 33 0.56 -1.05 -6.52
C THR A 33 1.03 -2.50 -6.34
N LEU A 34 0.23 -3.33 -5.67
CA LEU A 34 0.50 -4.76 -5.51
C LEU A 34 0.52 -5.48 -6.87
N ALA A 35 -0.42 -5.18 -7.76
CA ALA A 35 -0.47 -5.77 -9.09
C ALA A 35 0.75 -5.40 -9.95
N GLN A 36 1.20 -4.14 -9.91
CA GLN A 36 2.42 -3.69 -10.59
C GLN A 36 3.65 -4.45 -10.08
N TYR A 37 3.80 -4.53 -8.76
CA TYR A 37 4.92 -5.26 -8.20
C TYR A 37 4.84 -6.77 -8.48
N GLN A 38 3.64 -7.36 -8.64
CA GLN A 38 3.46 -8.79 -8.92
C GLN A 38 3.83 -9.10 -10.38
N ALA A 39 3.61 -8.15 -11.28
CA ALA A 39 4.00 -8.27 -12.68
C ALA A 39 5.54 -8.30 -12.85
N ASP A 40 6.27 -7.55 -12.02
CA ASP A 40 7.72 -7.36 -12.17
C ASP A 40 8.59 -8.08 -11.10
N GLY A 41 7.97 -8.69 -10.08
CA GLY A 41 8.65 -9.18 -8.87
C GLY A 41 8.90 -10.68 -8.82
N ARG A 42 10.16 -11.10 -8.66
CA ARG A 42 10.56 -12.51 -8.40
C ARG A 42 10.44 -12.93 -6.92
N ILE A 43 10.31 -11.98 -5.99
CA ILE A 43 10.22 -12.20 -4.55
C ILE A 43 9.00 -11.43 -4.03
N LEU A 44 7.97 -12.17 -3.61
CA LEU A 44 6.65 -11.61 -3.26
C LEU A 44 6.49 -11.31 -1.75
N ASP A 45 7.38 -11.87 -0.91
CA ASP A 45 7.24 -11.83 0.56
C ASP A 45 7.29 -10.42 1.17
N TYR A 46 7.91 -9.47 0.48
CA TYR A 46 8.09 -8.08 0.95
C TYR A 46 7.18 -7.07 0.25
N MET A 47 6.35 -7.53 -0.68
CA MET A 47 5.48 -6.65 -1.47
C MET A 47 4.49 -5.83 -0.65
N PRO A 48 3.84 -6.36 0.41
CA PRO A 48 2.92 -5.57 1.23
C PRO A 48 3.64 -4.37 1.88
N LEU A 49 4.88 -4.56 2.32
CA LEU A 49 5.70 -3.50 2.92
C LEU A 49 6.10 -2.43 1.90
N LEU A 50 6.52 -2.84 0.70
CA LEU A 50 6.88 -1.91 -0.37
C LEU A 50 5.66 -1.12 -0.87
N ALA A 51 4.50 -1.77 -1.00
CA ALA A 51 3.26 -1.13 -1.40
C ALA A 51 2.82 -0.08 -0.36
N ALA A 52 2.85 -0.44 0.92
CA ALA A 52 2.55 0.50 2.00
C ALA A 52 3.49 1.73 2.00
N LYS A 53 4.80 1.52 1.78
CA LYS A 53 5.78 2.62 1.66
C LYS A 53 5.46 3.53 0.48
N ARG A 54 5.18 2.96 -0.69
CA ARG A 54 4.91 3.73 -1.92
C ARG A 54 3.65 4.56 -1.80
N VAL A 55 2.56 3.97 -1.29
CA VAL A 55 1.29 4.67 -1.08
C VAL A 55 1.47 5.86 -0.14
N ARG A 56 2.19 5.68 0.98
CA ARG A 56 2.50 6.79 1.90
C ARG A 56 3.28 7.91 1.23
N GLU A 57 4.31 7.58 0.44
CA GLU A 57 5.10 8.58 -0.28
C GLU A 57 4.26 9.34 -1.32
N THR A 58 3.40 8.65 -2.06
CA THR A 58 2.51 9.26 -3.05
C THR A 58 1.50 10.20 -2.42
N LEU A 59 0.88 9.82 -1.30
CA LEU A 59 -0.12 10.64 -0.62
C LEU A 59 0.51 11.78 0.18
N ARG A 60 1.75 11.62 0.65
CA ARG A 60 2.50 12.65 1.39
C ARG A 60 3.13 13.70 0.49
N GLN A 61 3.33 13.43 -0.80
CA GLN A 61 3.67 14.49 -1.74
C GLN A 61 2.38 15.24 -2.07
N PRO A 62 2.18 16.48 -1.59
CA PRO A 62 1.14 17.32 -2.18
C PRO A 62 1.50 17.45 -3.65
N SER A 63 0.51 17.31 -4.52
CA SER A 63 0.60 17.63 -5.94
C SER A 63 1.16 19.05 -6.10
N SER A 64 2.48 19.19 -6.10
CA SER A 64 3.17 20.41 -6.47
C SER A 64 3.30 20.37 -7.98
N ARG A 65 2.17 20.60 -8.66
CA ARG A 65 2.15 21.02 -10.04
C ARG A 65 0.92 21.87 -10.32
#